data_AF-A0A924WXZ2-F1
#
_entry.id   AF-A0A924WXZ2-F1
#
_cell.length_a   1.000
_cell.length_b   1.000
_cell.length_c   1.000
_cell.angle_alpha   90.00
_cell.angle_beta   90.00
_cell.angle_gamma   90.00
#
_symmetry.space_group_name_H-M   'P 1'
#
loop_
_entity.id
_entity.type
_entity.pdbx_description
1 polymer ?
#
loop_
_entity_poly.entity_id
_entity_poly.type
_entity_poly.pdbx_seq_one_letter_code
_entity_poly.pdbx_strand_id
1 'polypeptide(L)'
;MLIQSVALAGSTASQVIEYLPGNAIASFQNTAAALGLPVGNTGFGALTPFNPHFSSNQIMIIGAGGSMTLKLDKPVTIIPSAKIGVFSNVGIVDEDPDTQYDVNFNTIAGGGGIAGSPTLTFSPAGFGFVSVSSNGMDWSSLGASSFSFGNPTNYYTDTNIALNFAALGTQSADFFKPFGGTLASFAGLKYRDAGAANDMVRLLNGSAGGTWLDISSVPLAEVNYVKFDVPVGGRMVIDAVTAVPEPVSAGLLVAAAGLMVRRRHRGMGF
;
A
#
# COMPACT_ATOMS: atom_id res chain seq x y z
N MET A 1 29.83 23.34 -4.40
CA MET A 1 29.75 21.93 -3.99
C MET A 1 28.27 21.61 -3.80
N LEU A 2 27.65 20.94 -4.78
CA LEU A 2 26.25 20.50 -4.70
C LEU A 2 26.17 19.35 -3.70
N ILE A 3 25.48 19.56 -2.57
CA ILE A 3 25.16 18.46 -1.65
C ILE A 3 23.93 17.78 -2.23
N GLN A 4 24.11 16.61 -2.84
CA GLN A 4 23.01 15.75 -3.24
C GLN A 4 22.31 15.24 -1.98
N SER A 5 21.01 15.51 -1.86
CA SER A 5 20.15 14.88 -0.87
C SER A 5 20.03 13.40 -1.21
N VAL A 6 20.50 12.53 -0.32
CA VAL A 6 20.28 11.09 -0.45
C VAL A 6 18.89 10.83 0.15
N ALA A 7 17.87 10.78 -0.70
CA ALA A 7 16.60 10.20 -0.29
C ALA A 7 16.86 8.73 0.09
N LEU A 8 16.59 8.36 1.34
CA LEU A 8 16.63 6.96 1.75
C LEU A 8 15.55 6.20 0.97
N ALA A 9 15.97 5.33 0.06
CA ALA A 9 15.08 4.49 -0.72
C ALA A 9 14.30 3.55 0.22
N GLY A 10 13.00 3.38 -0.02
CA GLY A 10 12.17 2.44 0.74
C GLY A 10 12.63 0.99 0.60
N SER A 11 12.14 0.14 1.50
CA SER A 11 12.49 -1.28 1.64
C SER A 11 11.31 -2.17 1.29
N THR A 12 11.60 -3.37 0.79
CA THR A 12 10.60 -4.40 0.49
C THR A 12 10.91 -5.69 1.24
N ALA A 13 9.90 -6.53 1.47
CA ALA A 13 10.16 -7.90 1.92
C ALA A 13 10.96 -8.66 0.85
N SER A 14 12.11 -9.23 1.24
CA SER A 14 13.00 -9.96 0.33
C SER A 14 13.14 -11.44 0.65
N GLN A 15 12.73 -11.85 1.85
CA GLN A 15 12.84 -13.23 2.28
C GLN A 15 11.70 -13.59 3.24
N VAL A 16 11.16 -14.80 3.08
CA VAL A 16 10.29 -15.44 4.06
C VAL A 16 11.15 -16.25 5.02
N ILE A 17 11.10 -15.91 6.31
CA ILE A 17 11.84 -16.59 7.37
C ILE A 17 11.05 -17.78 7.89
N GLU A 18 9.75 -17.57 8.09
CA GLU A 18 8.83 -18.59 8.58
C GLU A 18 7.45 -18.33 8.00
N TYR A 19 6.73 -19.41 7.71
CA TYR A 19 5.34 -19.35 7.30
C TYR A 19 4.58 -20.55 7.86
N LEU A 20 3.54 -20.25 8.64
CA LEU A 20 2.57 -21.21 9.11
C LEU A 20 1.24 -20.89 8.43
N PRO A 21 0.74 -21.73 7.52
CA PRO A 21 -0.43 -21.40 6.71
C PRO A 21 -1.73 -21.28 7.50
N GLY A 22 -1.80 -21.82 8.72
CA GLY A 22 -3.06 -21.98 9.44
C GLY A 22 -4.02 -22.83 8.60
N ASN A 23 -5.25 -22.36 8.42
CA ASN A 23 -6.24 -22.99 7.53
C ASN A 23 -6.25 -22.44 6.08
N ALA A 24 -5.19 -21.76 5.63
CA ALA A 24 -5.12 -21.25 4.26
C ALA A 24 -5.28 -22.37 3.22
N ILE A 25 -6.02 -22.10 2.15
CA ILE A 25 -6.15 -23.04 1.03
C ILE A 25 -4.79 -23.27 0.36
N ALA A 26 -4.46 -24.54 0.08
CA ALA A 26 -3.14 -24.96 -0.38
C ALA A 26 -2.65 -24.23 -1.64
N SER A 27 -3.55 -23.91 -2.57
CA SER A 27 -3.19 -23.20 -3.81
C SER A 27 -2.69 -21.77 -3.59
N PHE A 28 -2.97 -21.15 -2.44
CA PHE A 28 -2.54 -19.78 -2.12
C PHE A 28 -1.45 -19.74 -1.03
N GLN A 29 -0.72 -20.84 -0.85
CA GLN A 29 0.39 -20.94 0.11
C GLN A 29 1.76 -20.62 -0.51
N ASN A 30 1.80 -20.10 -1.75
CA ASN A 30 3.04 -19.71 -2.41
C ASN A 30 3.63 -18.44 -1.77
N THR A 31 4.59 -18.61 -0.86
CA THR A 31 5.19 -17.50 -0.11
C THR A 31 6.01 -16.54 -0.96
N ALA A 32 6.45 -16.94 -2.15
CA ALA A 32 7.17 -16.05 -3.07
C ALA A 32 6.29 -14.89 -3.54
N ALA A 33 4.96 -15.07 -3.52
CA ALA A 33 4.01 -14.03 -3.90
C ALA A 33 3.96 -12.84 -2.93
N ALA A 34 4.56 -12.93 -1.73
CA ALA A 34 4.64 -11.82 -0.77
C ALA A 34 5.95 -11.01 -0.84
N LEU A 35 6.86 -11.35 -1.76
CA LEU A 35 8.19 -10.76 -1.87
C LEU A 35 8.26 -9.70 -2.97
N GLY A 36 9.04 -8.64 -2.72
CA GLY A 36 9.21 -7.55 -3.66
C GLY A 36 8.01 -6.60 -3.72
N LEU A 37 7.80 -6.00 -4.89
CA LEU A 37 6.65 -5.15 -5.18
C LEU A 37 5.58 -5.95 -5.93
N PRO A 38 4.29 -5.56 -5.81
CA PRO A 38 3.23 -6.11 -6.66
C PRO A 38 3.58 -5.94 -8.14
N VAL A 39 3.11 -6.84 -9.00
CA VAL A 39 3.21 -6.67 -10.46
C VAL A 39 2.14 -5.71 -10.99
N GLY A 40 2.41 -5.01 -12.09
CA GLY A 40 1.43 -4.07 -12.66
C GLY A 40 0.30 -4.72 -13.46
N ASN A 41 0.48 -5.95 -13.92
CA ASN A 41 -0.49 -6.66 -14.74
C ASN A 41 -1.12 -7.80 -13.95
N THR A 42 -2.45 -7.76 -13.79
CA THR A 42 -3.19 -8.82 -13.09
C THR A 42 -3.40 -10.07 -13.94
N GLY A 43 -3.22 -9.97 -15.26
CA GLY A 43 -3.70 -10.94 -16.26
C GLY A 43 -5.00 -10.47 -16.94
N PHE A 44 -5.75 -9.57 -16.29
CA PHE A 44 -6.96 -8.93 -16.85
C PHE A 44 -6.78 -7.42 -17.10
N GLY A 45 -5.54 -6.94 -17.09
CA GLY A 45 -5.21 -5.52 -17.25
C GLY A 45 -4.38 -4.98 -16.10
N ALA A 46 -4.32 -3.66 -15.98
CA ALA A 46 -3.61 -2.97 -14.93
C ALA A 46 -4.16 -3.29 -13.54
N LEU A 47 -3.27 -3.42 -12.56
CA LEU A 47 -3.63 -3.43 -11.14
C LEU A 47 -4.18 -2.06 -10.75
N THR A 48 -5.48 -2.02 -10.47
CA THR A 48 -6.23 -0.83 -10.06
C THR A 48 -7.09 -1.17 -8.83
N PRO A 49 -7.70 -0.17 -8.18
CA PRO A 49 -8.66 -0.43 -7.11
C PRO A 49 -9.84 -1.31 -7.50
N PHE A 50 -10.16 -1.45 -8.79
CA PHE A 50 -11.26 -2.29 -9.29
C PHE A 50 -10.80 -3.61 -9.90
N ASN A 51 -9.50 -3.79 -10.13
CA ASN A 51 -8.90 -5.00 -10.69
C ASN A 51 -7.71 -5.42 -9.83
N PRO A 52 -7.95 -6.06 -8.66
CA PRO A 52 -6.88 -6.49 -7.76
C PRO A 52 -6.20 -7.78 -8.25
N HIS A 53 -5.01 -8.08 -7.74
CA HIS A 53 -4.36 -9.37 -7.94
C HIS A 53 -5.15 -10.53 -7.34
N PHE A 54 -5.33 -11.62 -8.07
CA PHE A 54 -6.19 -12.74 -7.65
C PHE A 54 -5.53 -14.11 -7.79
N SER A 55 -4.41 -14.23 -8.50
CA SER A 55 -3.75 -15.52 -8.74
C SER A 55 -2.78 -15.89 -7.62
N SER A 56 -2.51 -17.19 -7.47
CA SER A 56 -1.56 -17.73 -6.48
C SER A 56 -0.09 -17.33 -6.70
N ASN A 57 0.23 -16.70 -7.83
CA ASN A 57 1.57 -16.17 -8.09
C ASN A 57 1.68 -14.67 -7.78
N GLN A 58 0.57 -14.00 -7.50
CA GLN A 58 0.52 -12.58 -7.16
C GLN A 58 0.12 -12.36 -5.71
N ILE A 59 -0.60 -13.30 -5.10
CA ILE A 59 -1.01 -13.22 -3.70
C ILE A 59 -0.84 -14.54 -2.99
N MET A 60 -0.69 -14.45 -1.68
CA MET A 60 -0.76 -15.58 -0.78
C MET A 60 -1.71 -15.30 0.40
N ILE A 61 -2.12 -16.36 1.09
CA ILE A 61 -3.08 -16.28 2.20
C ILE A 61 -2.44 -16.84 3.46
N ILE A 62 -2.53 -16.08 4.55
CA ILE A 62 -2.33 -16.60 5.92
C ILE A 62 -3.73 -16.89 6.48
N GLY A 63 -4.01 -18.15 6.79
CA GLY A 63 -5.30 -18.57 7.33
C GLY A 63 -5.41 -18.34 8.83
N ALA A 64 -6.59 -18.61 9.38
CA ALA A 64 -6.86 -18.58 10.80
C ALA A 64 -5.85 -19.43 11.59
N GLY A 65 -5.25 -18.84 12.62
CA GLY A 65 -4.21 -19.49 13.44
C GLY A 65 -2.85 -19.60 12.75
N GLY A 66 -2.71 -19.04 11.55
CA GLY A 66 -1.44 -18.98 10.81
C GLY A 66 -0.63 -17.75 11.15
N SER A 67 0.61 -17.74 10.68
CA SER A 67 1.54 -16.61 10.81
C SER A 67 2.53 -16.57 9.66
N MET A 68 3.17 -15.41 9.49
CA MET A 68 4.27 -15.24 8.56
C MET A 68 5.30 -14.27 9.12
N THR A 69 6.57 -14.62 8.98
CA THR A 69 7.70 -13.75 9.29
C THR A 69 8.45 -13.42 8.01
N LEU A 70 8.53 -12.13 7.68
CA LEU A 70 9.26 -11.58 6.54
C LEU A 70 10.50 -10.84 7.02
N LYS A 71 11.56 -10.91 6.22
CA LYS A 71 12.74 -10.06 6.34
C LYS A 71 12.75 -9.01 5.24
N LEU A 72 13.06 -7.79 5.62
CA LEU A 72 13.23 -6.64 4.73
C LEU A 72 14.56 -6.72 3.98
N ASP A 73 14.62 -6.24 2.74
CA ASP A 73 15.85 -6.18 1.92
C ASP A 73 16.95 -5.31 2.54
N LYS A 74 16.57 -4.35 3.39
CA LYS A 74 17.46 -3.54 4.21
C LYS A 74 16.75 -3.11 5.50
N PRO A 75 17.50 -2.83 6.57
CA PRO A 75 16.92 -2.27 7.78
C PRO A 75 16.22 -0.94 7.50
N VAL A 76 15.10 -0.71 8.19
CA VAL A 76 14.38 0.56 8.17
C VAL A 76 14.58 1.26 9.50
N THR A 77 15.28 2.40 9.48
CA THR A 77 15.51 3.22 10.66
C THR A 77 14.19 3.79 11.19
N ILE A 78 13.99 3.69 12.51
CA ILE A 78 12.84 4.27 13.18
C ILE A 78 13.08 5.77 13.37
N ILE A 79 12.25 6.57 12.69
CA ILE A 79 12.15 8.02 12.86
C ILE A 79 10.65 8.40 12.98
N PRO A 80 10.29 9.65 13.35
CA PRO A 80 8.91 10.04 13.63
C PRO A 80 7.88 9.78 12.53
N SER A 81 8.31 9.57 11.29
CA SER A 81 7.46 9.33 10.12
C SER A 81 7.60 7.92 9.53
N ALA A 82 8.34 7.02 10.18
CA ALA A 82 8.58 5.67 9.69
C ALA A 82 7.28 4.83 9.66
N LYS A 83 7.06 4.12 8.54
CA LYS A 83 5.84 3.31 8.30
C LYS A 83 6.12 2.02 7.55
N ILE A 84 5.22 1.05 7.73
CA ILE A 84 5.14 -0.19 6.94
C ILE A 84 3.87 -0.15 6.08
N GLY A 85 3.99 -0.36 4.78
CA GLY A 85 2.89 -0.53 3.84
C GLY A 85 2.58 -2.01 3.64
N VAL A 86 1.30 -2.37 3.71
CA VAL A 86 0.81 -3.72 3.41
C VAL A 86 -0.19 -3.63 2.27
N PHE A 87 0.10 -4.37 1.20
CA PHE A 87 -0.71 -4.47 0.00
C PHE A 87 -1.41 -5.82 -0.03
N SER A 88 -2.70 -5.81 -0.33
CA SER A 88 -3.59 -6.98 -0.22
C SER A 88 -4.52 -7.05 -1.43
N ASN A 89 -5.12 -8.22 -1.66
CA ASN A 89 -6.21 -8.40 -2.64
C ASN A 89 -7.49 -7.70 -2.18
N VAL A 90 -7.54 -6.39 -2.34
CA VAL A 90 -8.73 -5.58 -2.09
C VAL A 90 -9.16 -4.96 -3.41
N GLY A 91 -10.27 -5.47 -3.95
CA GLY A 91 -10.97 -4.88 -5.09
C GLY A 91 -12.26 -4.22 -4.65
N ILE A 92 -12.42 -2.95 -5.02
CA ILE A 92 -13.64 -2.17 -4.86
C ILE A 92 -14.68 -2.65 -5.88
N VAL A 93 -15.94 -2.74 -5.46
CA VAL A 93 -17.08 -3.00 -6.35
C VAL A 93 -17.32 -1.79 -7.24
N ASP A 94 -17.34 -2.02 -8.56
CA ASP A 94 -17.69 -1.00 -9.56
C ASP A 94 -19.22 -0.83 -9.61
N GLU A 95 -19.70 0.33 -9.19
CA GLU A 95 -21.12 0.72 -9.15
C GLU A 95 -21.40 1.80 -10.20
N ASP A 96 -21.05 1.53 -11.46
CA ASP A 96 -21.33 2.43 -12.56
C ASP A 96 -22.86 2.67 -12.72
N PRO A 97 -23.37 3.88 -12.44
CA PRO A 97 -24.80 4.17 -12.49
C PRO A 97 -25.36 4.22 -13.92
N ASP A 98 -24.49 4.29 -14.95
CA ASP A 98 -24.89 4.25 -16.35
C ASP A 98 -25.04 2.81 -16.90
N THR A 99 -24.99 1.80 -16.02
CA THR A 99 -25.33 0.41 -16.32
C THR A 99 -26.78 0.23 -16.72
N GLN A 100 -27.11 0.54 -17.98
CA GLN A 100 -28.22 -0.13 -18.63
C GLN A 100 -27.82 -1.59 -18.85
N TYR A 101 -28.36 -2.46 -18.00
CA TYR A 101 -28.40 -3.88 -18.26
C TYR A 101 -29.32 -4.11 -19.47
N ASP A 102 -28.76 -4.22 -20.67
CA ASP A 102 -29.53 -4.73 -21.81
C ASP A 102 -29.90 -6.18 -21.51
N VAL A 103 -31.21 -6.48 -21.49
CA VAL A 103 -31.78 -7.81 -21.26
C VAL A 103 -31.26 -8.88 -22.22
N ASN A 104 -30.50 -8.49 -23.25
CA ASN A 104 -29.88 -9.37 -24.24
C ASN A 104 -28.37 -9.61 -24.02
N PHE A 105 -27.77 -9.20 -22.90
CA PHE A 105 -26.34 -9.37 -22.62
C PHE A 105 -25.38 -8.80 -23.70
N ASN A 106 -25.86 -7.88 -24.55
CA ASN A 106 -25.13 -7.47 -25.75
C ASN A 106 -24.45 -6.09 -25.63
N THR A 107 -24.71 -5.36 -24.55
CA THR A 107 -24.01 -4.12 -24.19
C THR A 107 -23.75 -4.10 -22.69
N ILE A 108 -22.50 -4.29 -22.27
CA ILE A 108 -22.10 -4.09 -20.86
C ILE A 108 -21.83 -2.59 -20.70
N ALA A 109 -22.87 -1.82 -20.40
CA ALA A 109 -22.75 -0.41 -20.02
C ALA A 109 -22.23 -0.27 -18.56
N GLY A 110 -21.33 -1.14 -18.12
CA GLY A 110 -20.72 -1.10 -16.79
C GLY A 110 -19.22 -1.17 -16.86
N GLY A 111 -18.56 -0.81 -15.76
CA GLY A 111 -17.10 -0.80 -15.70
C GLY A 111 -16.48 0.56 -15.98
N GLY A 112 -17.15 1.64 -15.56
CA GLY A 112 -16.64 3.02 -15.61
C GLY A 112 -15.66 3.35 -14.48
N GLY A 113 -15.40 2.42 -13.56
CA GLY A 113 -14.49 2.58 -12.44
C GLY A 113 -15.07 3.53 -11.39
N ILE A 114 -16.33 3.37 -11.01
CA ILE A 114 -17.00 4.22 -10.01
C ILE A 114 -17.21 3.41 -8.73
N ALA A 115 -16.73 3.91 -7.60
CA ALA A 115 -16.98 3.29 -6.32
C ALA A 115 -18.38 3.64 -5.81
N GLY A 116 -19.04 2.67 -5.20
CA GLY A 116 -20.25 2.90 -4.43
C GLY A 116 -20.07 3.88 -3.27
N SER A 117 -21.20 4.33 -2.72
CA SER A 117 -21.27 5.15 -1.52
C SER A 117 -22.35 4.60 -0.58
N PRO A 118 -22.00 3.76 0.41
CA PRO A 118 -20.64 3.46 0.89
C PRO A 118 -19.81 2.59 -0.07
N THR A 119 -18.48 2.68 0.02
CA THR A 119 -17.57 1.82 -0.74
C THR A 119 -17.66 0.38 -0.26
N LEU A 120 -17.87 -0.56 -1.19
CA LEU A 120 -17.88 -2.01 -0.94
C LEU A 120 -16.70 -2.69 -1.64
N THR A 121 -16.34 -3.89 -1.19
CA THR A 121 -15.25 -4.70 -1.76
C THR A 121 -15.73 -6.10 -2.12
N PHE A 122 -15.12 -6.73 -3.14
CA PHE A 122 -15.43 -8.10 -3.56
C PHE A 122 -15.01 -9.17 -2.54
N SER A 123 -14.04 -8.83 -1.70
CA SER A 123 -13.53 -9.69 -0.63
C SER A 123 -13.55 -8.92 0.69
N PRO A 124 -13.91 -9.56 1.81
CA PRO A 124 -13.68 -9.00 3.13
C PRO A 124 -12.20 -8.66 3.33
N ALA A 125 -11.93 -7.55 4.01
CA ALA A 125 -10.57 -7.15 4.36
C ALA A 125 -9.87 -8.24 5.18
N GLY A 126 -8.58 -8.46 4.90
CA GLY A 126 -7.75 -9.30 5.74
C GLY A 126 -7.53 -8.64 7.09
N PHE A 127 -7.23 -9.42 8.12
CA PHE A 127 -6.86 -8.87 9.43
C PHE A 127 -5.83 -9.73 10.15
N GLY A 128 -5.03 -9.09 10.99
CA GLY A 128 -3.96 -9.75 11.75
C GLY A 128 -3.27 -8.81 12.73
N PHE A 129 -2.59 -9.39 13.71
CA PHE A 129 -1.65 -8.66 14.55
C PHE A 129 -0.33 -8.49 13.79
N VAL A 130 0.30 -7.34 14.00
CA VAL A 130 1.60 -7.03 13.38
C VAL A 130 2.62 -6.76 14.47
N SER A 131 3.77 -7.41 14.35
CA SER A 131 4.93 -7.16 15.18
C SER A 131 6.15 -6.91 14.30
N VAL A 132 7.10 -6.15 14.82
CA VAL A 132 8.36 -5.83 14.14
C VAL A 132 9.55 -6.19 15.00
N SER A 133 10.68 -6.49 14.38
CA SER A 133 11.91 -6.87 15.08
C SER A 133 13.16 -6.37 14.35
N SER A 134 14.21 -6.07 15.11
CA SER A 134 15.54 -5.79 14.57
C SER A 134 16.36 -7.07 14.34
N ASN A 135 16.08 -8.16 15.09
CA ASN A 135 16.90 -9.37 15.11
C ASN A 135 16.15 -10.67 14.76
N GLY A 136 14.82 -10.61 14.61
CA GLY A 136 13.97 -11.76 14.31
C GLY A 136 13.65 -12.64 15.53
N MET A 137 14.08 -12.25 16.73
CA MET A 137 13.87 -12.98 17.98
C MET A 137 13.03 -12.17 18.97
N ASP A 138 13.37 -10.89 19.15
CA ASP A 138 12.67 -9.98 20.06
C ASP A 138 11.67 -9.14 19.28
N TRP A 139 10.39 -9.25 19.64
CA TRP A 139 9.28 -8.68 18.87
C TRP A 139 8.62 -7.51 19.60
N SER A 140 8.53 -6.36 18.92
CA SER A 140 7.70 -5.22 19.33
C SER A 140 6.36 -5.28 18.61
N SER A 141 5.26 -5.41 19.35
CA SER A 141 3.92 -5.34 18.76
C SER A 141 3.58 -3.91 18.35
N LEU A 142 2.91 -3.74 17.20
CA LEU A 142 2.43 -2.43 16.73
C LEU A 142 1.09 -2.02 17.37
N GLY A 143 0.42 -2.91 18.10
CA GLY A 143 -0.85 -2.59 18.74
C GLY A 143 -1.49 -3.77 19.46
N ALA A 144 -2.33 -3.48 20.45
CA ALA A 144 -3.06 -4.49 21.23
C ALA A 144 -4.26 -5.10 20.48
N SER A 145 -4.56 -4.64 19.27
CA SER A 145 -5.68 -5.11 18.45
C SER A 145 -5.21 -5.45 17.05
N SER A 146 -5.94 -6.34 16.37
CA SER A 146 -5.66 -6.67 14.98
C SER A 146 -5.92 -5.48 14.06
N PHE A 147 -5.06 -5.32 13.05
CA PHE A 147 -5.25 -4.36 11.99
C PHE A 147 -6.13 -4.94 10.89
N SER A 148 -6.92 -4.09 10.23
CA SER A 148 -7.66 -4.43 9.02
C SER A 148 -6.93 -3.91 7.79
N PHE A 149 -6.70 -4.78 6.82
CA PHE A 149 -5.99 -4.51 5.58
C PHE A 149 -7.00 -4.37 4.44
N GLY A 150 -7.75 -3.26 4.49
CA GLY A 150 -8.92 -3.02 3.64
C GLY A 150 -8.73 -1.97 2.54
N ASN A 151 -7.52 -1.43 2.38
CA ASN A 151 -7.25 -0.43 1.35
C ASN A 151 -6.79 -1.09 0.04
N PRO A 152 -7.31 -0.65 -1.13
CA PRO A 152 -6.92 -1.18 -2.43
C PRO A 152 -5.51 -0.76 -2.85
N THR A 153 -4.97 -1.47 -3.84
CA THR A 153 -3.70 -1.17 -4.50
C THR A 153 -3.94 -0.56 -5.88
N ASN A 154 -3.07 0.38 -6.28
CA ASN A 154 -3.06 0.97 -7.60
C ASN A 154 -1.63 1.02 -8.14
N TYR A 155 -1.38 0.41 -9.30
CA TYR A 155 -0.01 0.34 -9.83
C TYR A 155 0.33 1.53 -10.74
N TYR A 156 -0.59 2.00 -11.58
CA TYR A 156 -0.30 3.05 -12.57
C TYR A 156 -1.02 4.36 -12.25
N THR A 157 -0.35 5.49 -12.46
CA THR A 157 -0.90 6.83 -12.20
C THR A 157 -1.42 7.51 -13.46
N ASP A 158 -1.29 6.88 -14.62
CA ASP A 158 -1.62 7.41 -15.94
C ASP A 158 -2.56 6.49 -16.76
N THR A 159 -3.14 5.47 -16.13
CA THR A 159 -4.16 4.61 -16.78
C THR A 159 -5.58 5.16 -16.57
N ASN A 160 -6.54 4.61 -17.32
CA ASN A 160 -7.96 4.87 -17.21
C ASN A 160 -8.75 3.55 -17.27
N ILE A 161 -9.93 3.51 -16.67
CA ILE A 161 -10.82 2.37 -16.71
C ILE A 161 -11.92 2.66 -17.75
N ALA A 162 -12.13 1.71 -18.66
CA ALA A 162 -13.24 1.73 -19.60
C ALA A 162 -13.70 0.30 -19.89
N LEU A 163 -15.01 0.06 -19.88
CA LEU A 163 -15.61 -1.24 -20.19
C LEU A 163 -15.04 -2.38 -19.32
N ASN A 164 -14.87 -2.13 -18.02
CA ASN A 164 -14.29 -3.07 -17.04
C ASN A 164 -12.82 -3.41 -17.27
N PHE A 165 -12.12 -2.66 -18.12
CA PHE A 165 -10.73 -2.90 -18.46
C PHE A 165 -9.88 -1.65 -18.23
N ALA A 166 -8.66 -1.87 -17.74
CA ALA A 166 -7.62 -0.85 -17.68
C ALA A 166 -6.39 -1.34 -18.42
N ALA A 167 -5.96 -0.59 -19.43
CA ALA A 167 -4.68 -0.86 -20.08
C ALA A 167 -3.53 -0.60 -19.10
N LEU A 168 -2.36 -1.22 -19.35
CA LEU A 168 -1.16 -0.91 -18.57
C LEU A 168 -0.75 0.54 -18.82
N GLY A 169 -0.43 1.26 -17.75
CA GLY A 169 0.11 2.61 -17.82
C GLY A 169 1.62 2.62 -18.10
N THR A 170 2.18 3.82 -18.20
CA THR A 170 3.63 4.03 -18.35
C THR A 170 4.26 4.63 -17.09
N GLN A 171 3.44 5.20 -16.20
CA GLN A 171 3.89 5.82 -14.96
C GLN A 171 3.43 4.99 -13.77
N SER A 172 4.40 4.47 -13.01
CA SER A 172 4.09 3.70 -11.80
C SER A 172 3.78 4.63 -10.63
N ALA A 173 2.87 4.20 -9.77
CA ALA A 173 2.65 4.77 -8.46
C ALA A 173 3.83 4.45 -7.53
N ASP A 174 3.96 5.23 -6.46
CA ASP A 174 5.01 5.08 -5.47
C ASP A 174 4.57 4.15 -4.34
N PHE A 175 5.13 2.93 -4.33
CA PHE A 175 4.93 1.91 -3.30
C PHE A 175 5.63 2.24 -1.97
N PHE A 176 6.40 3.32 -1.94
CA PHE A 176 7.09 3.86 -0.78
C PHE A 176 6.46 5.18 -0.31
N LYS A 177 5.34 5.61 -0.89
CA LYS A 177 4.56 6.76 -0.42
C LYS A 177 3.34 6.31 0.38
N PRO A 178 3.25 6.64 1.68
CA PRO A 178 2.07 6.31 2.48
C PRO A 178 0.78 6.88 1.91
N PHE A 179 -0.25 6.04 1.79
CA PHE A 179 -1.62 6.47 1.53
C PHE A 179 -2.24 6.98 2.82
N GLY A 180 -2.71 8.23 2.83
CA GLY A 180 -3.30 8.87 4.01
C GLY A 180 -4.79 8.61 4.21
N GLY A 181 -5.46 7.95 3.27
CA GLY A 181 -6.90 7.68 3.34
C GLY A 181 -7.25 6.27 3.83
N THR A 182 -8.54 5.97 3.79
CA THR A 182 -9.11 4.65 4.12
C THR A 182 -10.00 4.17 2.98
N LEU A 183 -10.51 2.94 3.06
CA LEU A 183 -11.49 2.44 2.10
C LEU A 183 -12.69 3.41 1.93
N ALA A 184 -13.18 3.99 3.02
CA ALA A 184 -14.29 4.96 2.98
C ALA A 184 -13.95 6.25 2.23
N SER A 185 -12.66 6.58 2.08
CA SER A 185 -12.23 7.75 1.30
C SER A 185 -12.52 7.61 -0.19
N PHE A 186 -12.75 6.38 -0.68
CA PHE A 186 -13.08 6.12 -2.08
C PHE A 186 -14.57 6.30 -2.40
N ALA A 187 -15.43 6.56 -1.41
CA ALA A 187 -16.89 6.56 -1.59
C ALA A 187 -17.35 7.54 -2.68
N GLY A 188 -18.07 7.02 -3.66
CA GLY A 188 -18.59 7.80 -4.80
C GLY A 188 -17.54 8.33 -5.78
N LEU A 189 -16.26 8.00 -5.61
CA LEU A 189 -15.21 8.48 -6.51
C LEU A 189 -15.17 7.64 -7.78
N LYS A 190 -14.97 8.32 -8.92
CA LYS A 190 -14.55 7.71 -10.16
C LYS A 190 -13.02 7.50 -10.14
N TYR A 191 -12.53 6.47 -10.82
CA TYR A 191 -11.11 6.15 -10.88
C TYR A 191 -10.28 7.34 -11.38
N ARG A 192 -10.65 7.84 -12.57
CA ARG A 192 -10.13 9.09 -13.13
C ARG A 192 -11.28 9.88 -13.73
N ASP A 193 -11.35 11.15 -13.34
CA ASP A 193 -12.32 12.08 -13.89
C ASP A 193 -11.64 13.43 -14.18
N ALA A 194 -11.49 13.73 -15.48
CA ALA A 194 -10.84 14.95 -15.95
C ALA A 194 -11.63 16.22 -15.61
N GLY A 195 -12.94 16.11 -15.38
CA GLY A 195 -13.83 17.23 -15.06
C GLY A 195 -14.12 17.41 -13.57
N ALA A 196 -13.87 16.40 -12.74
CA ALA A 196 -14.14 16.46 -11.31
C ALA A 196 -13.00 17.11 -10.50
N ALA A 197 -13.38 17.74 -9.38
CA ALA A 197 -12.44 18.30 -8.42
C ALA A 197 -11.62 17.21 -7.69
N ASN A 198 -12.18 16.00 -7.53
CA ASN A 198 -11.54 14.85 -6.93
C ASN A 198 -11.87 13.58 -7.73
N ASP A 199 -10.90 12.67 -7.80
CA ASP A 199 -11.03 11.31 -8.29
C ASP A 199 -10.08 10.40 -7.48
N MET A 200 -10.10 9.08 -7.72
CA MET A 200 -9.26 8.16 -6.96
C MET A 200 -7.77 8.40 -7.18
N VAL A 201 -7.35 8.74 -8.40
CA VAL A 201 -5.93 9.00 -8.70
C VAL A 201 -5.41 10.23 -7.94
N ARG A 202 -6.22 11.30 -7.82
CA ARG A 202 -5.91 12.47 -6.99
C ARG A 202 -5.94 12.15 -5.50
N LEU A 203 -6.91 11.36 -5.04
CA LEU A 203 -6.98 10.88 -3.65
C LEU A 203 -5.72 10.10 -3.27
N LEU A 204 -5.27 9.19 -4.13
CA LEU A 204 -4.05 8.42 -3.95
C LEU A 204 -2.80 9.32 -3.98
N ASN A 205 -2.86 10.45 -4.69
CA ASN A 205 -1.79 11.46 -4.76
C ASN A 205 -0.43 10.81 -5.09
N GLY A 206 -0.40 9.89 -6.05
CA GLY A 206 0.80 9.15 -6.45
C GLY A 206 1.21 8.00 -5.52
N SER A 207 0.55 7.77 -4.38
CA SER A 207 0.72 6.53 -3.60
C SER A 207 0.16 5.33 -4.37
N ALA A 208 0.77 4.16 -4.19
CA ALA A 208 0.22 2.90 -4.67
C ALA A 208 -0.97 2.37 -3.85
N GLY A 209 -1.41 3.10 -2.81
CA GLY A 209 -2.51 2.67 -1.94
C GLY A 209 -2.01 1.79 -0.80
N GLY A 210 -2.74 0.72 -0.50
CA GLY A 210 -2.44 -0.20 0.59
C GLY A 210 -2.75 0.37 1.98
N THR A 211 -2.50 -0.44 3.01
CA THR A 211 -2.72 -0.09 4.41
C THR A 211 -1.38 0.23 5.05
N TRP A 212 -1.26 1.40 5.69
CA TRP A 212 0.02 1.88 6.24
C TRP A 212 -0.01 1.92 7.76
N LEU A 213 0.95 1.23 8.37
CA LEU A 213 1.09 1.08 9.82
C LEU A 213 2.23 1.97 10.31
N ASP A 214 1.98 2.67 11.42
CA ASP A 214 2.98 3.50 12.06
C ASP A 214 3.95 2.64 12.89
N ILE A 215 5.25 2.79 12.63
CA ILE A 215 6.30 2.13 13.40
C ILE A 215 7.19 3.13 14.15
N SER A 216 6.88 4.42 14.11
CA SER A 216 7.70 5.49 14.70
C SER A 216 7.82 5.43 16.22
N SER A 217 6.90 4.73 16.88
CA SER A 217 6.81 4.66 18.35
C SER A 217 7.35 3.36 18.94
N VAL A 218 7.81 2.41 18.11
CA VAL A 218 8.38 1.16 18.62
C VAL A 218 9.74 1.43 19.27
N PRO A 219 10.12 0.73 20.35
CA PRO A 219 11.38 0.95 21.07
C PRO A 219 12.58 0.29 20.34
N LEU A 220 12.71 0.51 19.04
CA LEU A 220 13.78 -0.03 18.20
C LEU A 220 14.49 1.12 17.47
N ALA A 221 15.79 0.97 17.21
CA ALA A 221 16.52 1.87 16.33
C ALA A 221 16.22 1.61 14.85
N GLU A 222 15.97 0.35 14.51
CA GLU A 222 15.65 -0.11 13.17
C GLU A 222 14.76 -1.35 13.18
N VAL A 223 14.09 -1.60 12.05
CA VAL A 223 13.28 -2.79 11.79
C VAL A 223 13.90 -3.56 10.63
N ASN A 224 14.15 -4.85 10.84
CA ASN A 224 14.64 -5.80 9.84
C ASN A 224 13.59 -6.84 9.48
N TYR A 225 12.64 -7.10 10.37
CA TYR A 225 11.65 -8.16 10.24
C TYR A 225 10.25 -7.65 10.56
N VAL A 226 9.28 -8.20 9.84
CA VAL A 226 7.85 -7.96 10.05
C VAL A 226 7.18 -9.31 10.22
N LYS A 227 6.36 -9.43 11.25
CA LYS A 227 5.59 -10.64 11.53
C LYS A 227 4.10 -10.33 11.54
N PHE A 228 3.34 -11.18 10.86
CA PHE A 228 1.89 -11.20 10.86
C PHE A 228 1.41 -12.45 11.60
N ASP A 229 0.48 -12.27 12.53
CA ASP A 229 -0.21 -13.36 13.22
C ASP A 229 -1.72 -13.21 12.99
N VAL A 230 -2.34 -14.22 12.37
CA VAL A 230 -3.78 -14.20 12.05
C VAL A 230 -4.54 -14.93 13.16
N PRO A 231 -5.45 -14.26 13.87
CA PRO A 231 -6.23 -14.90 14.93
C PRO A 231 -7.19 -15.97 14.37
N VAL A 232 -7.71 -16.80 15.27
CA VAL A 232 -8.75 -17.77 14.92
C VAL A 232 -9.96 -17.06 14.29
N GLY A 233 -10.54 -17.65 13.25
CA GLY A 233 -11.68 -17.09 12.51
C GLY A 233 -11.32 -16.00 11.48
N GLY A 234 -10.05 -15.65 11.35
CA GLY A 234 -9.57 -14.67 10.38
C GLY A 234 -8.85 -15.23 9.16
N ARG A 235 -8.49 -14.32 8.27
CA ARG A 235 -7.51 -14.56 7.20
C ARG A 235 -6.78 -13.24 6.91
N MET A 236 -5.59 -13.35 6.36
CA MET A 236 -4.87 -12.23 5.75
C MET A 236 -4.48 -12.62 4.33
N VAL A 237 -4.58 -11.67 3.40
CA VAL A 237 -4.11 -11.85 2.02
C VAL A 237 -2.97 -10.87 1.80
N ILE A 238 -1.82 -11.35 1.37
CA ILE A 238 -0.62 -10.54 1.17
C ILE A 238 -0.24 -10.61 -0.30
N ASP A 239 -0.04 -9.43 -0.88
CA ASP A 239 0.56 -9.19 -2.19
C ASP A 239 2.00 -8.67 -1.99
N ALA A 240 2.17 -7.64 -1.16
CA ALA A 240 3.49 -7.12 -0.83
C ALA A 240 3.54 -6.44 0.53
N VAL A 241 4.77 -6.31 1.04
CA VAL A 241 5.09 -5.52 2.22
C VAL A 241 6.24 -4.58 1.89
N THR A 242 6.01 -3.29 2.11
CA THR A 242 7.03 -2.24 1.95
C THR A 242 7.22 -1.51 3.26
N ALA A 243 8.32 -0.79 3.38
CA ALA A 243 8.59 0.03 4.54
C ALA A 243 9.40 1.26 4.14
N VAL A 244 9.15 2.37 4.83
CA VAL A 244 9.85 3.63 4.58
C VAL A 244 10.34 4.26 5.87
N PRO A 245 11.60 4.74 5.90
CA PRO A 245 12.05 5.60 6.96
C PRO A 245 11.48 7.03 6.80
N GLU A 246 11.05 7.46 5.60
CA GLU A 246 10.69 8.85 5.20
C GLU A 246 11.91 9.78 5.08
N PRO A 247 11.96 10.65 4.05
CA PRO A 247 13.12 11.50 3.81
C PRO A 247 13.17 12.67 4.81
N VAL A 248 14.26 12.72 5.60
CA VAL A 248 14.64 13.88 6.44
C VAL A 248 14.87 15.19 5.64
N SER A 249 14.65 15.17 4.32
CA SER A 249 15.15 16.15 3.37
C SER A 249 14.44 17.50 3.37
N ALA A 250 13.22 17.64 3.89
CA ALA A 250 12.51 18.92 3.84
C ALA A 250 12.89 19.87 5.00
N GLY A 251 13.13 19.36 6.21
CA GLY A 251 13.37 20.18 7.39
C GLY A 251 14.75 20.84 7.43
N LEU A 252 15.79 20.15 6.95
CA LEU A 252 17.18 20.62 7.04
C LEU A 252 17.50 21.73 6.01
N LEU A 253 16.85 21.74 4.84
CA LEU A 253 17.09 22.78 3.83
C LEU A 253 16.49 24.14 4.23
N VAL A 254 15.34 24.16 4.90
CA VAL A 254 14.73 25.40 5.41
C VAL A 254 15.55 25.99 6.56
N ALA A 255 16.04 25.13 7.47
CA ALA A 255 16.91 25.58 8.56
C ALA A 255 18.25 26.14 8.05
N ALA A 256 18.86 25.51 7.04
CA ALA A 256 20.10 25.98 6.43
C ALA A 256 19.90 27.29 5.65
N ALA A 257 18.81 27.44 4.89
CA ALA A 257 18.47 28.67 4.19
C ALA A 257 18.19 29.82 5.17
N GLY A 258 17.45 29.56 6.26
CA GLY A 258 17.17 30.54 7.31
C GLY A 258 18.43 31.05 8.03
N LEU A 259 19.40 30.17 8.30
CA LEU A 259 20.69 30.55 8.89
C LEU A 259 21.54 31.40 7.94
N MET A 260 21.49 31.15 6.64
CA MET A 260 22.21 31.96 5.64
C MET A 260 21.60 33.35 5.44
N VAL A 261 20.26 33.48 5.46
CA VAL A 261 19.57 34.79 5.40
C VAL A 261 19.85 35.62 6.65
N ARG A 262 19.84 34.99 7.84
CA ARG A 262 20.12 35.70 9.11
C ARG A 262 21.56 36.19 9.23
N ARG A 263 22.52 35.50 8.59
CA ARG A 263 23.93 35.97 8.50
C ARG A 263 24.09 37.19 7.60
N ARG A 264 23.34 37.30 6.50
CA ARG A 264 23.40 38.46 5.59
C ARG A 264 22.90 39.76 6.23
N HIS A 265 21.88 39.71 7.09
CA HIS A 265 21.35 40.90 7.74
C HIS A 265 22.19 41.45 8.90
N ARG A 266 23.19 40.71 9.40
CA ARG A 266 24.07 41.18 10.49
C ARG A 266 25.35 41.91 10.01
N GLY A 267 25.57 42.02 8.70
CA GLY A 267 26.79 42.58 8.12
C GLY A 267 26.70 44.00 7.57
N MET A 268 25.56 44.71 7.69
CA MET A 268 25.34 46.03 7.09
C MET A 268 25.17 47.15 8.13
N GLY A 269 25.99 47.15 9.18
CA GLY A 269 26.08 48.25 10.13
C GLY A 269 27.49 48.81 10.18
N PHE A 270 27.80 49.73 9.26
CA PHE A 270 28.87 50.73 9.35
C PHE A 270 28.37 52.02 8.69
#